data_AF-A0A7Y0C5M4-F1
#
_entry.id   AF-A0A7Y0C5M4-F1
#
_cell.length_a   1.000
_cell.length_b   1.000
_cell.length_c   1.000
_cell.angle_alpha   90.00
_cell.angle_beta   90.00
_cell.angle_gamma   90.00
#
_symmetry.space_group_name_H-M   'P 1'
#
loop_
_entity.id
_entity.type
_entity.pdbx_description
1 polymer ?
#
loop_
_entity_poly.entity_id
_entity_poly.type
_entity_poly.pdbx_seq_one_letter_code
_entity_poly.pdbx_strand_id
1 'polypeptide(L)'
;MFKIAAFVFVALFTGCASLDSSPPKYVFEAWSKSGVKPTEVRKDMESCGYKNTTLANDLNESEVVSAERCMQNKAYSLDTSSYRPNNCYGQNSPYLCNRLWGGKKPQLVPVRPGSQ
;
A
#
# COMPACT_ATOMS: atom_id res chain seq x y z
N MET A 1 57.50 -17.57 14.81
CA MET A 1 57.45 -16.94 13.47
C MET A 1 56.26 -17.53 12.71
N PHE A 2 55.35 -16.65 12.25
CA PHE A 2 54.30 -16.79 11.21
C PHE A 2 53.40 -18.05 11.14
N LYS A 3 52.09 -18.03 10.90
CA LYS A 3 50.95 -17.07 10.94
C LYS A 3 49.69 -17.95 10.74
N ILE A 4 48.58 -17.57 11.38
CA ILE A 4 47.23 -18.16 11.26
C ILE A 4 46.69 -17.96 9.83
N ALA A 5 45.93 -18.92 9.27
CA ALA A 5 44.93 -18.61 8.24
C ALA A 5 43.82 -19.69 8.16
N ALA A 6 42.80 -19.53 9.00
CA ALA A 6 41.49 -20.13 8.78
C ALA A 6 40.79 -19.36 7.66
N PHE A 7 40.55 -20.00 6.52
CA PHE A 7 39.78 -19.43 5.42
C PHE A 7 38.30 -19.77 5.60
N VAL A 8 37.55 -18.85 6.23
CA VAL A 8 36.09 -18.88 6.27
C VAL A 8 35.59 -18.14 5.02
N PHE A 9 35.07 -18.89 4.05
CA PHE A 9 34.50 -18.35 2.82
C PHE A 9 33.07 -17.88 3.10
N VAL A 10 32.91 -16.60 3.49
CA VAL A 10 31.59 -15.97 3.67
C VAL A 10 31.09 -15.52 2.30
N ALA A 11 30.21 -16.31 1.68
CA ALA A 11 29.49 -15.90 0.48
C ALA A 11 28.44 -14.84 0.84
N LEU A 12 28.71 -13.58 0.49
CA LEU A 12 27.75 -12.48 0.56
C LEU A 12 26.71 -12.66 -0.55
N PHE A 13 25.54 -13.22 -0.21
CA PHE A 13 24.35 -13.12 -1.05
C PHE A 13 23.81 -11.69 -0.98
N THR A 14 24.30 -10.81 -1.85
CA THR A 14 23.61 -9.57 -2.16
C THR A 14 22.35 -9.91 -2.96
N GLY A 15 21.25 -10.18 -2.26
CA GLY A 15 19.94 -10.35 -2.88
C GLY A 15 19.49 -9.05 -3.53
N CYS A 16 19.31 -9.04 -4.85
CA CYS A 16 18.59 -7.97 -5.53
C CYS A 16 17.13 -7.99 -5.05
N ALA A 17 16.79 -7.11 -4.11
CA ALA A 17 15.40 -6.84 -3.78
C ALA A 17 14.79 -6.07 -4.95
N SER A 18 14.15 -6.78 -5.88
CA SER A 18 13.31 -6.16 -6.92
C SER A 18 12.18 -5.41 -6.22
N LEU A 19 12.29 -4.08 -6.16
CA LEU A 19 11.21 -3.22 -5.69
C LEU A 19 10.07 -3.30 -6.70
N ASP A 20 9.11 -4.20 -6.45
CA ASP A 20 7.87 -4.26 -7.22
C ASP A 20 7.10 -2.95 -7.02
N SER A 21 7.13 -2.10 -8.05
CA SER A 21 6.49 -0.79 -8.11
C SER A 21 5.12 -0.84 -8.80
N SER A 22 4.55 -2.04 -8.97
CA SER A 22 3.22 -2.20 -9.54
C SER A 22 2.22 -1.29 -8.81
N PRO A 23 1.36 -0.56 -9.55
CA PRO A 23 0.36 0.30 -8.94
C PRO A 23 -0.48 -0.46 -7.90
N PRO A 24 -0.87 0.19 -6.79
CA PRO A 24 -1.77 -0.43 -5.83
C PRO A 24 -3.11 -0.75 -6.51
N LYS A 25 -3.84 -1.71 -5.94
CA LYS A 25 -5.21 -1.99 -6.38
C LYS A 25 -6.09 -0.75 -6.24
N TYR A 26 -7.16 -0.72 -7.02
CA TYR A 26 -8.19 0.30 -6.89
C TYR A 26 -8.92 0.16 -5.55
N VAL A 27 -9.51 1.25 -5.06
CA VAL A 27 -10.15 1.28 -3.73
C VAL A 27 -11.29 0.27 -3.62
N PHE A 28 -12.12 0.10 -4.65
CA PHE A 28 -13.19 -0.90 -4.63
C PHE A 28 -12.68 -2.34 -4.51
N GLU A 29 -11.44 -2.63 -4.91
CA GLU A 29 -10.84 -3.97 -4.79
C GLU A 29 -10.27 -4.22 -3.38
N ALA A 30 -10.04 -3.15 -2.61
CA ALA A 30 -9.61 -3.23 -1.22
C ALA A 30 -10.76 -3.60 -0.27
N TRP A 31 -12.01 -3.36 -0.68
CA TRP A 31 -13.18 -3.76 0.10
C TRP A 31 -13.63 -5.17 -0.26
N SER A 32 -13.76 -6.03 0.75
CA SER A 32 -14.16 -7.42 0.58
C SER A 32 -15.31 -7.81 1.49
N LYS A 33 -16.23 -8.60 0.93
CA LYS A 33 -17.35 -9.24 1.64
C LYS A 33 -17.67 -10.55 0.93
N SER A 34 -17.85 -11.62 1.68
CA SER A 34 -18.08 -12.95 1.11
C SER A 34 -19.30 -12.96 0.19
N GLY A 35 -19.15 -13.57 -1.00
CA GLY A 35 -20.22 -13.70 -1.98
C GLY A 35 -20.56 -12.43 -2.77
N VAL A 36 -19.87 -11.31 -2.53
CA VAL A 36 -20.14 -10.04 -3.22
C VAL A 36 -19.25 -9.85 -4.44
N LYS A 37 -19.87 -9.47 -5.56
CA LYS A 37 -19.17 -9.15 -6.81
C LYS A 37 -18.63 -7.72 -6.80
N PRO A 38 -17.53 -7.42 -7.51
CA PRO A 38 -16.97 -6.07 -7.58
C PRO A 38 -17.96 -4.95 -7.97
N THR A 39 -18.94 -5.25 -8.82
CA THR A 39 -19.99 -4.29 -9.21
C THR A 39 -20.87 -3.87 -8.04
N GLU A 40 -21.21 -4.82 -7.16
CA GLU A 40 -21.98 -4.54 -5.94
C GLU A 40 -21.14 -3.78 -4.91
N VAL A 41 -19.83 -4.07 -4.82
CA VAL A 41 -18.91 -3.30 -3.97
C VAL A 41 -18.92 -1.81 -4.36
N ARG A 42 -18.81 -1.52 -5.66
CA ARG A 42 -18.86 -0.14 -6.17
C ARG A 42 -20.18 0.55 -5.86
N LYS A 43 -21.31 -0.16 -6.06
CA LYS A 43 -22.64 0.35 -5.74
C LYS A 43 -22.79 0.65 -4.24
N ASP A 44 -22.29 -0.23 -3.38
CA ASP A 44 -22.30 -0.01 -1.93
C ASP A 44 -21.40 1.15 -1.53
N MET A 45 -20.22 1.29 -2.14
CA MET A 45 -19.35 2.44 -1.95
C MET A 45 -20.04 3.75 -2.36
N GLU A 46 -20.66 3.80 -3.53
CA GLU A 46 -21.42 4.97 -3.99
C GLU A 46 -22.55 5.31 -2.99
N SER A 47 -23.27 4.29 -2.49
CA SER A 47 -24.29 4.48 -1.44
C SER A 47 -23.73 5.00 -0.11
N CYS A 48 -22.43 4.75 0.15
CA CYS A 48 -21.70 5.24 1.31
C CYS A 48 -21.04 6.61 1.10
N GLY A 49 -21.24 7.25 -0.07
CA GLY A 49 -20.76 8.60 -0.35
C GLY A 49 -19.41 8.66 -1.08
N TYR A 50 -18.86 7.53 -1.53
CA TYR A 50 -17.70 7.56 -2.43
C TYR A 50 -18.12 8.08 -3.82
N LYS A 51 -17.58 9.23 -4.26
CA LYS A 51 -17.89 9.79 -5.59
C LYS A 51 -17.03 9.15 -6.69
N ASN A 52 -15.80 8.76 -6.37
CA ASN A 52 -14.93 7.97 -7.23
C ASN A 52 -14.51 6.67 -6.53
N THR A 53 -15.08 5.54 -6.94
CA THR A 53 -14.78 4.22 -6.32
C THR A 53 -13.42 3.63 -6.70
N THR A 54 -12.74 4.22 -7.67
CA THR A 54 -11.44 3.75 -8.17
C THR A 54 -10.30 4.31 -7.33
N LEU A 55 -10.27 5.62 -7.09
CA LEU A 55 -9.21 6.29 -6.31
C LEU A 55 -9.68 6.88 -4.99
N ALA A 56 -10.93 7.37 -4.95
CA ALA A 56 -11.54 8.06 -3.81
C ALA A 56 -10.70 9.20 -3.20
N ASN A 57 -9.76 9.76 -3.97
CA ASN A 57 -8.88 10.86 -3.58
C ASN A 57 -9.56 12.25 -3.69
N ASP A 58 -10.83 12.27 -4.05
CA ASP A 58 -11.73 13.42 -4.14
C ASP A 58 -12.47 13.73 -2.82
N LEU A 59 -12.42 12.81 -1.85
CA LEU A 59 -13.03 12.96 -0.54
C LEU A 59 -12.07 13.67 0.42
N ASN A 60 -12.61 14.55 1.27
CA ASN A 60 -11.88 15.08 2.42
C ASN A 60 -11.86 14.10 3.60
N GLU A 61 -11.12 14.41 4.66
CA GLU A 61 -10.93 13.49 5.80
C GLU A 61 -12.23 13.08 6.49
N SER A 62 -13.18 14.00 6.70
CA SER A 62 -14.45 13.69 7.37
C SER A 62 -15.38 12.88 6.46
N GLU A 63 -15.36 13.14 5.16
CA GLU A 63 -16.06 12.34 4.14
C GLU A 63 -15.52 10.90 4.12
N VAL A 64 -14.20 10.72 4.13
CA VAL A 64 -13.55 9.40 4.17
C VAL A 64 -13.95 8.62 5.41
N VAL A 65 -13.84 9.22 6.60
CA VAL A 65 -14.18 8.55 7.87
C VAL A 65 -15.63 8.08 7.87
N SER A 66 -16.54 8.92 7.36
CA SER A 66 -17.97 8.59 7.28
C SER A 66 -18.23 7.46 6.29
N ALA A 67 -17.60 7.51 5.11
CA ALA A 67 -17.76 6.51 4.07
C ALA A 67 -17.19 5.14 4.46
N GLU A 68 -16.02 5.11 5.09
CA GLU A 68 -15.42 3.87 5.60
C GLU A 68 -16.28 3.22 6.69
N ARG A 69 -16.81 4.03 7.63
CA ARG A 69 -17.71 3.53 8.67
C ARG A 69 -18.98 2.93 8.07
N CYS A 70 -19.52 3.55 7.01
CA CYS A 70 -20.66 3.00 6.29
C CYS A 70 -20.34 1.63 5.66
N MET A 71 -19.18 1.48 5.01
CA MET A 71 -18.74 0.20 4.45
C MET A 71 -18.57 -0.88 5.53
N GLN A 72 -18.00 -0.52 6.68
CA GLN A 72 -17.89 -1.41 7.84
C GLN A 72 -19.26 -1.83 8.37
N ASN A 73 -20.22 -0.91 8.47
CA ASN A 73 -21.60 -1.22 8.88
C ASN A 73 -22.32 -2.16 7.90
N LYS A 74 -21.92 -2.15 6.63
CA LYS A 74 -22.37 -3.12 5.61
C LYS A 74 -21.62 -4.46 5.67
N ALA A 75 -20.79 -4.68 6.69
CA ALA A 75 -19.96 -5.85 6.92
C ALA A 75 -18.87 -6.09 5.86
N TYR A 76 -18.36 -5.02 5.23
CA TYR A 76 -17.14 -5.09 4.43
C TYR A 76 -15.90 -5.02 5.32
N SER A 77 -14.87 -5.75 4.91
CA SER A 77 -13.51 -5.68 5.47
C SER A 77 -12.58 -4.97 4.50
N LEU A 78 -11.66 -4.17 5.02
CA LEU A 78 -10.69 -3.43 4.23
C LEU A 78 -9.34 -4.15 4.21
N ASP A 79 -8.88 -4.57 3.03
CA ASP A 79 -7.55 -5.12 2.80
C ASP A 79 -6.62 -4.05 2.22
N THR A 80 -5.63 -3.62 3.01
CA THR A 80 -4.65 -2.61 2.61
C THR A 80 -3.33 -3.21 2.11
N SER A 81 -3.23 -4.52 1.91
CA SER A 81 -1.97 -5.22 1.58
C SER A 81 -1.33 -4.79 0.25
N SER A 82 -2.12 -4.27 -0.70
CA SER A 82 -1.62 -3.73 -1.97
C SER A 82 -1.05 -2.31 -1.87
N TYR A 83 -1.28 -1.58 -0.77
CA TYR A 83 -0.88 -0.19 -0.60
C TYR A 83 0.44 -0.11 0.17
N ARG A 84 1.55 0.03 -0.56
CA ARG A 84 2.91 -0.03 -0.03
C ARG A 84 3.63 1.30 -0.21
N PRO A 85 4.64 1.63 0.60
CA PRO A 85 5.37 2.88 0.46
C PRO A 85 5.91 3.06 -0.97
N ASN A 86 6.44 1.99 -1.56
CA ASN A 86 7.08 1.99 -2.87
C ASN A 86 6.11 1.90 -4.07
N ASN A 87 4.80 1.93 -3.86
CA ASN A 87 3.80 2.08 -4.95
C ASN A 87 2.74 3.16 -4.67
N CYS A 88 2.82 3.82 -3.51
CA CYS A 88 1.91 4.88 -3.10
C CYS A 88 2.50 6.28 -3.35
N TYR A 89 2.59 6.68 -4.63
CA TYR A 89 3.10 8.00 -5.01
C TYR A 89 2.42 8.56 -6.26
N GLY A 90 2.52 9.88 -6.44
CA GLY A 90 1.98 10.60 -7.61
C GLY A 90 0.60 11.22 -7.38
N GLN A 91 0.19 12.11 -8.29
CA GLN A 91 -1.07 12.87 -8.18
C GLN A 91 -2.34 12.00 -8.21
N ASN A 92 -2.26 10.82 -8.84
CA ASN A 92 -3.39 9.89 -8.98
C ASN A 92 -3.33 8.73 -7.98
N SER A 93 -2.64 8.93 -6.87
CA SER A 93 -2.55 7.95 -5.79
C SER A 93 -3.92 7.80 -5.10
N PRO A 94 -4.43 6.56 -4.88
CA PRO A 94 -5.66 6.33 -4.14
C PRO A 94 -5.62 6.95 -2.73
N TYR A 95 -6.76 7.35 -2.16
CA TYR A 95 -6.77 7.97 -0.83
C TYR A 95 -6.16 7.06 0.25
N LEU A 96 -6.28 5.74 0.10
CA LEU A 96 -5.69 4.76 1.02
C LEU A 96 -4.16 4.91 1.10
N CYS A 97 -3.50 5.28 0.01
CA CYS A 97 -2.08 5.62 0.02
C CYS A 97 -1.80 6.92 0.80
N ASN A 98 -2.65 7.94 0.66
CA ASN A 98 -2.52 9.18 1.41
C ASN A 98 -2.70 8.93 2.92
N ARG A 99 -3.69 8.10 3.27
CA ARG A 99 -4.00 7.71 4.65
C ARG A 99 -2.88 6.91 5.32
N LEU A 100 -2.27 5.97 4.59
CA LEU A 100 -1.25 5.07 5.15
C LEU A 100 0.16 5.65 5.11
N TRP A 101 0.50 6.41 4.06
CA TRP A 101 1.88 6.80 3.75
C TRP A 101 2.05 8.30 3.49
N GLY A 102 1.02 9.11 3.70
CA GLY A 102 1.06 10.55 3.49
C GLY A 102 1.14 10.99 2.02
N GLY A 103 0.97 10.06 1.07
CA GLY A 103 0.93 10.35 -0.37
C GLY A 103 2.26 10.78 -1.00
N LYS A 104 3.36 10.72 -0.25
CA LYS A 104 4.69 11.13 -0.70
C LYS A 104 5.51 9.92 -1.11
N LYS A 105 6.24 10.05 -2.22
CA LYS A 105 7.24 9.05 -2.64
C LYS A 105 8.23 8.83 -1.48
N PRO A 106 8.49 7.58 -1.04
CA PRO A 106 9.50 7.32 -0.03
C PRO A 106 10.84 7.89 -0.46
N GLN A 107 11.50 8.61 0.43
CA GLN A 107 12.90 8.98 0.21
C GLN A 107 13.73 7.72 0.45
N LEU A 108 14.31 7.17 -0.62
CA LEU A 108 15.32 6.14 -0.50
C LEU A 108 16.52 6.77 0.19
N VAL A 109 16.72 6.46 1.48
CA VAL A 109 17.97 6.81 2.16
C VAL A 109 19.04 5.92 1.52
N PRO A 110 20.08 6.48 0.89
CA PRO A 110 21.18 5.68 0.39
C PRO A 110 21.77 4.89 1.57
N VAL A 111 21.81 3.57 1.48
CA VAL A 111 22.59 2.76 2.41
C VAL A 111 24.04 3.19 2.20
N ARG A 112 24.62 3.95 3.14
CA ARG A 112 26.05 4.24 3.09
C ARG A 112 26.79 2.91 3.19
N PRO A 113 27.59 2.51 2.20
CA PRO A 113 28.49 1.38 2.39
C PRO A 113 29.57 1.84 3.38
N GLY A 114 29.49 1.41 4.63
CA GLY A 114 30.55 1.69 5.60
C GLY A 114 30.15 1.93 7.05
N SER A 115 29.10 1.29 7.58
CA SER A 115 28.91 1.21 9.03
C SER A 115 28.80 -0.24 9.48
N GLN A 116 29.95 -0.91 9.47
CA GLN A 116 30.34 -1.97 10.41
C GLN A 116 31.68 -1.58 11.00
#